data_AF-A0AAD9MQM9-F1
#
_entry.id   AF-A0AAD9MQM9-F1
#
_cell.length_a   1.000
_cell.length_b   1.000
_cell.length_c   1.000
_cell.angle_alpha   90.00
_cell.angle_beta   90.00
_cell.angle_gamma   90.00
#
_symmetry.space_group_name_H-M   'P 1'
#
loop_
_entity.id
_entity.type
_entity.pdbx_description
1 polymer ?
#
loop_
_entity_poly.entity_id
_entity_poly.type
_entity_poly.pdbx_seq_one_letter_code
_entity_poly.pdbx_strand_id
1 'polypeptide(L)' 'IDTSDPVPCDSNNCLNGGTCFCDNRGYRCNCMPTFTGKNCETGTGQYCEN' A
#
# COMPACT_ATOMS: atom_id res chain seq x y z
N ILE A 1 -6.32 24.17 -1.81
CA ILE A 1 -5.71 22.86 -1.53
C ILE A 1 -4.64 23.18 -0.51
N ASP A 2 -4.96 22.99 0.76
CA ASP A 2 -4.12 23.40 1.87
C ASP A 2 -2.99 22.37 2.02
N THR A 3 -1.75 22.81 1.89
CA THR A 3 -0.55 21.97 1.80
C THR A 3 -0.10 21.42 3.16
N SER A 4 -1.03 21.26 4.12
CA SER A 4 -0.76 20.81 5.48
C SER A 4 -1.18 19.34 5.74
N ASP A 5 -1.98 18.75 4.85
CA ASP A 5 -2.29 17.32 4.89
C ASP A 5 -1.22 16.52 4.15
N PRO A 6 -0.63 15.47 4.75
CA PRO A 6 0.28 14.57 4.05
C PRO A 6 -0.46 14.01 2.83
N VAL A 7 0.07 14.23 1.63
CA VAL A 7 -0.57 13.71 0.42
C VAL A 7 -0.69 12.20 0.62
N PRO A 8 -1.88 11.60 0.48
CA PRO A 8 -2.10 10.26 1.04
C PRO A 8 -1.15 9.19 0.44
N CYS A 9 -0.58 9.45 -0.74
CA CYS A 9 0.42 8.61 -1.40
C CYS A 9 1.81 9.24 -1.55
N ASP A 10 2.18 10.27 -0.79
CA ASP A 10 3.40 11.07 -1.06
C ASP A 10 4.73 10.32 -0.85
N SER A 11 4.77 9.17 -0.17
CA SER A 11 6.06 8.61 0.27
C SER A 11 6.09 7.10 0.54
N ASN A 12 5.65 6.24 -0.38
CA ASN A 12 5.83 4.78 -0.24
C ASN A 12 5.10 4.14 0.94
N ASN A 13 3.87 4.59 1.23
CA ASN A 13 3.04 3.90 2.23
C ASN A 13 2.79 2.43 1.84
N CYS A 14 2.81 2.07 0.57
CA CYS A 14 2.65 0.70 0.14
C CYS A 14 4.03 0.05 -0.09
N LEU A 15 4.33 -0.96 0.71
CA LEU A 15 5.55 -1.74 0.65
C LEU A 15 5.40 -2.90 -0.35
N ASN A 16 6.52 -3.59 -0.61
CA ASN A 16 6.54 -4.84 -1.38
C ASN A 16 5.89 -4.75 -2.78
N GLY A 17 6.04 -3.61 -3.45
CA GLY A 17 5.49 -3.38 -4.79
C GLY A 17 3.99 -3.11 -4.82
N GLY A 18 3.37 -2.83 -3.67
CA GLY A 18 1.97 -2.40 -3.60
C GLY A 18 1.75 -1.05 -4.30
N THR A 19 0.60 -0.90 -4.96
CA THR A 19 0.21 0.37 -5.60
C THR A 19 -0.62 1.22 -4.65
N CYS A 20 -0.27 2.48 -4.49
CA CYS A 20 -0.98 3.42 -3.63
C CYS A 20 -2.09 4.16 -4.40
N PHE A 21 -3.28 4.24 -3.80
CA PHE A 21 -4.43 4.97 -4.29
C PHE A 21 -4.86 6.00 -3.25
N CYS A 22 -5.01 7.26 -3.67
CA CYS A 22 -5.64 8.30 -2.85
C CYS A 22 -7.13 8.37 -3.17
N ASP A 23 -7.96 8.49 -2.14
CA ASP A 23 -9.37 8.82 -2.26
C ASP A 23 -9.75 9.92 -1.26
N ASN A 24 -11.00 10.41 -1.31
CA ASN A 24 -11.48 11.50 -0.45
C ASN A 24 -11.44 11.15 1.05
N ARG A 25 -11.18 9.89 1.43
CA ARG A 25 -11.09 9.41 2.82
C ARG A 25 -9.65 9.09 3.26
N GLY A 26 -8.65 9.25 2.39
CA GLY A 26 -7.25 8.98 2.72
C GLY A 26 -6.52 8.18 1.64
N TYR A 27 -5.68 7.22 2.04
CA TYR A 27 -4.97 6.32 1.13
C TYR A 27 -5.36 4.86 1.33
N ARG A 28 -5.21 4.10 0.26
CA ARG A 28 -5.34 2.65 0.23
C ARG A 28 -4.21 2.03 -0.57
N CYS A 29 -3.74 0.87 -0.12
CA CYS A 29 -2.75 0.07 -0.84
C CYS A 29 -3.43 -1.12 -1.53
N ASN A 30 -3.16 -1.29 -2.82
CA ASN A 30 -3.42 -2.55 -3.50
C ASN A 30 -2.15 -3.40 -3.44
N CYS A 31 -2.20 -4.47 -2.65
CA CYS A 31 -1.07 -5.35 -2.46
C CYS A 31 -0.98 -6.36 -3.60
N MET A 32 0.26 -6.78 -3.89
CA MET A 32 0.51 -7.96 -4.72
C MET A 32 -0.08 -9.21 -4.01
N PRO A 33 -0.46 -10.26 -4.75
CA PRO A 33 -1.15 -11.44 -4.18
C PRO A 33 -0.44 -12.09 -2.99
N THR A 34 0.89 -11.97 -2.95
CA THR A 34 1.76 -12.55 -1.92
C THR A 34 1.99 -11.63 -0.72
N PHE A 35 1.30 -10.49 -0.64
CA PHE A 35 1.45 -9.51 0.42
C PHE A 35 0.10 -9.03 0.95
N THR A 36 0.06 -8.67 2.22
CA THR A 36 -1.12 -8.20 2.95
C THR A 36 -0.73 -7.17 4.01
N GLY A 37 -1.72 -6.61 4.69
CA GLY A 37 -1.56 -5.52 5.66
C GLY A 37 -1.98 -4.18 5.07
N LYS A 38 -2.08 -3.15 5.93
CA LYS A 38 -2.50 -1.80 5.52
C LYS A 38 -1.53 -1.19 4.50
N ASN A 39 -0.27 -1.56 4.63
CA ASN A 39 0.87 -1.05 3.90
C ASN A 39 1.53 -2.16 3.07
N CYS A 40 0.86 -3.30 2.87
CA CYS A 40 1.44 -4.48 2.21
C CYS A 40 2.73 -4.98 2.88
N GLU A 41 2.87 -4.75 4.19
CA GLU A 41 4.06 -5.03 4.98
C GLU A 41 4.28 -6.52 5.28
N THR A 42 3.21 -7.32 5.20
CA THR A 42 3.22 -8.73 5.58
C THR A 42 3.24 -9.61 4.33
N GLY A 43 4.29 -10.40 4.14
CA GLY A 43 4.31 -11.45 3.11
C GLY A 43 3.44 -12.63 3.54
N THR A 44 2.51 -13.06 2.69
CA THR A 44 1.60 -14.18 2.97
C THR A 44 2.22 -15.55 2.68
N GLY A 45 3.51 -15.61 2.35
CA GLY A 45 4.22 -16.86 2.08
C GLY A 45 3.73 -17.60 0.84
N GLN A 46 2.86 -17.01 0.03
CA GLN A 46 2.38 -17.59 -1.23
C GLN A 46 3.43 -17.48 -2.34
N TYR A 47 4.63 -17.96 -2.09
CA TYR A 47 5.38 -18.57 -3.18
C TYR A 47 4.70 -19.89 -3.47
N CYS A 48 4.53 -20.24 -4.74
CA CYS A 48 4.24 -21.62 -5.08
C CYS A 48 5.45 -22.44 -4.61
N GLU A 49 5.38 -23.01 -3.40
CA GLU A 49 6.23 -24.12 -3.01
C GLU A 49 6.00 -25.21 -4.07
N ASN A 50 6.94 -25.32 -5.00
CA ASN A 50 7.11 -26.46 -5.90
C ASN A 50 8.14 -27.38 -5.27
#